data_AF-A0A9E3M6C9-F1
#
_entry.id   AF-A0A9E3M6C9-F1
#
_cell.length_a   1.000
_cell.length_b   1.000
_cell.length_c   1.000
_cell.angle_alpha   90.00
_cell.angle_beta   90.00
_cell.angle_gamma   90.00
#
_symmetry.space_group_name_H-M   'P 1'
#
loop_
_entity.id
_entity.type
_entity.pdbx_description
1 polymer ?
#
loop_
_entity_poly.entity_id
_entity_poly.type
_entity_poly.pdbx_seq_one_letter_code
_entity_poly.pdbx_strand_id
1 'polypeptide(L)'
;MGGNDLLEFHKMHRAGQDKYTYFILAVTASAVAFAVQKTEDLSITYYMIPLGTAVISWGFSFYFGIRNLYLVQTCLTGNYSLLQLQQDENIEQTQKTELSDKIKAAIGLNAGKAHFFGVWQFRLLIIGAILFLSLACY
;
A
#
# COMPACT_ATOMS: atom_id res chain seq x y z
N MET A 1 12.60 25.82 17.81
CA MET A 1 13.20 25.66 16.46
C MET A 1 12.97 24.25 15.89
N GLY A 2 13.19 23.14 16.62
CA GLY A 2 13.05 21.78 16.06
C GLY A 2 11.63 21.22 15.79
N GLY A 3 10.56 21.95 16.10
CA GLY A 3 9.18 21.47 15.86
C GLY A 3 8.76 21.52 14.39
N ASN A 4 9.22 22.53 13.64
CA ASN A 4 8.93 22.64 12.20
C ASN A 4 9.72 21.61 11.38
N ASP A 5 10.99 21.38 11.73
CA ASP A 5 11.86 20.42 11.03
C ASP A 5 11.30 18.99 11.10
N LEU A 6 10.79 18.58 12.27
CA LEU A 6 10.18 17.26 12.45
C LEU A 6 8.92 17.08 11.59
N LEU A 7 8.12 18.14 11.48
CA LEU A 7 6.88 18.17 10.72
C LEU A 7 7.16 18.13 9.20
N GLU A 8 8.17 18.87 8.74
CA GLU A 8 8.65 18.80 7.37
C GLU A 8 9.21 17.42 7.02
N PHE A 9 10.05 16.85 7.90
CA PHE A 9 10.58 15.50 7.70
C PHE A 9 9.46 14.46 7.60
N HIS A 10 8.43 14.54 8.45
CA HIS A 10 7.27 13.66 8.39
C HIS A 10 6.51 13.79 7.04
N LYS A 11 6.30 15.03 6.56
CA LYS A 11 5.68 15.29 5.25
C LYS A 11 6.52 14.70 4.11
N MET A 12 7.83 14.90 4.13
CA MET A 12 8.74 14.38 3.10
C MET A 12 8.74 12.85 3.09
N HIS A 13 8.82 12.22 4.26
CA HIS A 13 8.79 10.76 4.38
C HIS A 13 7.47 10.19 3.85
N ARG A 14 6.33 10.80 4.21
CA ARG A 14 5.01 10.38 3.74
C ARG A 14 4.87 10.51 2.22
N ALA A 15 5.28 11.66 1.66
CA ALA A 15 5.27 11.87 0.22
C ALA A 15 6.16 10.85 -0.53
N GLY A 16 7.28 10.44 0.07
CA GLY A 16 8.13 9.38 -0.47
C GLY A 16 7.42 8.01 -0.50
N GLN A 17 6.75 7.63 0.59
CA GLN A 17 6.02 6.36 0.67
C GLN A 17 4.86 6.25 -0.34
N ASP A 18 4.12 7.34 -0.53
CA ASP A 18 3.02 7.36 -1.50
C ASP A 18 3.55 7.21 -2.93
N LYS A 19 4.60 7.97 -3.29
CA LYS A 19 5.27 7.86 -4.60
C LYS A 19 5.79 6.44 -4.85
N TYR A 20 6.39 5.82 -3.84
CA TYR A 20 6.89 4.45 -3.94
C TYR A 20 5.77 3.45 -4.19
N THR A 21 4.64 3.59 -3.50
CA THR A 21 3.46 2.72 -3.68
C THR A 21 2.88 2.85 -5.10
N TYR A 22 2.74 4.08 -5.60
CA TYR A 22 2.29 4.33 -6.98
C TYR A 22 3.26 3.81 -8.03
N PHE A 23 4.56 3.94 -7.79
CA PHE A 23 5.58 3.37 -8.67
C PHE A 23 5.43 1.84 -8.76
N ILE A 24 5.29 1.14 -7.64
CA ILE A 24 5.09 -0.31 -7.67
C ILE A 24 3.78 -0.69 -8.37
N LEU A 25 2.69 0.05 -8.12
CA LEU A 25 1.42 -0.18 -8.83
C LEU A 25 1.60 -0.08 -10.35
N ALA A 26 2.31 0.94 -10.83
CA ALA A 26 2.62 1.10 -12.24
C ALA A 26 3.47 -0.08 -12.77
N VAL A 27 4.53 -0.47 -12.06
CA VAL A 27 5.39 -1.60 -12.43
C VAL A 27 4.58 -2.90 -12.50
N THR A 28 3.71 -3.19 -11.53
CA THR A 28 2.86 -4.38 -11.54
C THR A 28 1.87 -4.38 -12.70
N ALA A 29 1.23 -3.24 -13.00
CA ALA A 29 0.31 -3.14 -14.13
C ALA A 29 1.04 -3.33 -15.47
N SER A 30 2.22 -2.72 -15.64
CA SER A 30 3.07 -2.92 -16.81
C SER A 30 3.54 -4.37 -16.96
N ALA A 31 3.90 -5.04 -15.86
CA ALA A 31 4.31 -6.45 -15.88
C ALA A 31 3.18 -7.38 -16.32
N VAL A 32 1.96 -7.15 -15.81
CA VAL A 32 0.76 -7.90 -16.24
C VAL A 32 0.46 -7.65 -17.72
N ALA A 33 0.46 -6.39 -18.16
CA ALA A 33 0.23 -6.06 -19.57
C ALA A 33 1.27 -6.71 -20.50
N PHE A 34 2.54 -6.70 -20.10
CA PHE A 34 3.62 -7.34 -20.84
C PHE A 34 3.45 -8.86 -20.90
N ALA A 35 3.06 -9.51 -19.80
CA ALA A 35 2.78 -10.94 -19.79
C ALA A 35 1.63 -11.30 -20.74
N VAL A 36 0.53 -10.55 -20.72
CA VAL A 36 -0.60 -10.73 -21.64
C VAL A 36 -0.14 -10.63 -23.09
N GLN A 37 0.60 -9.57 -23.43
CA GLN A 37 1.11 -9.36 -24.78
C GLN A 37 2.06 -10.47 -25.25
N LYS A 38 2.82 -11.08 -24.34
CA LYS A 38 3.71 -12.22 -24.67
C LYS A 38 2.97 -13.54 -24.83
N THR A 39 1.71 -13.63 -24.40
CA THR A 39 0.92 -14.86 -24.45
C THR A 39 -0.24 -14.86 -25.43
N GLU A 40 -0.45 -13.77 -26.15
CA GLU A 40 -1.60 -13.60 -27.05
C GLU A 40 -1.69 -14.70 -28.13
N ASP A 41 -0.54 -15.15 -28.65
CA ASP A 41 -0.46 -16.18 -29.70
C ASP A 41 -0.07 -17.58 -29.19
N LEU A 42 -0.02 -17.79 -27.86
CA LEU A 42 0.43 -19.06 -27.28
C LEU A 42 -0.75 -19.93 -26.82
N SER A 43 -0.74 -21.21 -27.21
CA SER A 43 -1.69 -22.19 -26.70
C SER A 43 -1.38 -22.56 -25.25
N ILE A 44 -2.42 -22.62 -24.40
CA ILE A 44 -2.30 -22.97 -22.98
C ILE A 44 -1.68 -24.37 -22.85
N THR A 45 -0.41 -24.38 -22.44
CA THR A 45 0.38 -25.60 -22.23
C THR A 45 0.79 -25.67 -20.76
N TYR A 46 1.06 -26.87 -20.23
CA TYR A 46 1.50 -27.07 -18.84
C TYR A 46 2.71 -26.23 -18.42
N TYR A 47 3.59 -25.86 -19.36
CA TYR A 47 4.72 -24.97 -19.11
C TYR A 47 4.30 -23.53 -18.76
N MET A 48 3.05 -23.13 -18.96
CA MET A 48 2.55 -21.79 -18.63
C MET A 48 2.13 -21.65 -17.16
N ILE A 49 2.17 -22.72 -16.35
CA ILE A 49 1.82 -22.66 -14.93
C ILE A 49 2.67 -21.64 -14.15
N PRO A 50 4.01 -21.57 -14.30
CA PRO A 50 4.83 -20.55 -13.63
C PRO A 50 4.50 -19.11 -14.09
N LEU A 51 4.08 -18.94 -15.34
CA LEU A 51 3.64 -17.64 -15.83
C LEU A 51 2.31 -17.22 -15.21
N GLY A 52 1.34 -18.14 -15.16
CA GLY A 52 0.05 -17.89 -14.52
C GLY A 52 0.22 -17.52 -13.04
N THR A 53 1.10 -18.21 -12.32
CA THR A 53 1.40 -17.88 -10.92
C THR A 53 2.13 -16.54 -10.78
N ALA A 54 3.00 -16.17 -11.74
CA ALA A 54 3.62 -14.85 -11.77
C ALA A 54 2.58 -13.73 -11.93
N VAL A 55 1.64 -13.87 -12.88
CA VAL A 55 0.56 -12.90 -13.11
C VAL A 55 -0.35 -12.78 -11.89
N ILE A 56 -0.71 -13.91 -11.27
CA ILE A 56 -1.50 -13.91 -10.02
C ILE A 56 -0.73 -13.19 -8.90
N SER A 57 0.58 -13.43 -8.79
CA SER A 57 1.42 -12.77 -7.79
C SER A 57 1.44 -11.24 -7.99
N TRP A 58 1.60 -10.77 -9.22
CA TRP A 58 1.50 -9.34 -9.55
C TRP A 58 0.10 -8.77 -9.33
N GLY A 59 -0.96 -9.53 -9.60
CA GLY A 59 -2.34 -9.14 -9.29
C GLY A 59 -2.55 -8.93 -7.79
N PHE A 60 -2.07 -9.85 -6.95
CA PHE A 60 -2.11 -9.68 -5.49
C PHE A 60 -1.23 -8.52 -5.02
N SER A 61 -0.06 -8.31 -5.63
CA SER A 61 0.79 -7.14 -5.37
C SER A 61 0.01 -5.84 -5.61
N PHE A 62 -0.68 -5.75 -6.76
CA PHE A 62 -1.50 -4.59 -7.11
C PHE A 62 -2.64 -4.37 -6.10
N TYR A 63 -3.36 -5.44 -5.72
CA TYR A 63 -4.41 -5.38 -4.71
C TYR A 63 -3.88 -4.87 -3.36
N PHE A 64 -2.73 -5.37 -2.89
CA PHE A 64 -2.12 -4.89 -1.66
C PHE A 64 -1.66 -3.44 -1.74
N GLY A 65 -1.19 -2.97 -2.90
CA GLY A 65 -0.88 -1.55 -3.11
C GLY A 65 -2.10 -0.64 -2.95
N ILE A 66 -3.24 -1.02 -3.54
CA ILE A 66 -4.49 -0.28 -3.35
C ILE A 66 -4.92 -0.30 -1.88
N ARG A 67 -4.84 -1.48 -1.22
CA ARG A 67 -5.23 -1.61 0.19
C ARG A 67 -4.33 -0.80 1.12
N ASN A 68 -3.03 -0.74 0.84
CA ASN A 68 -2.09 0.13 1.53
C ASN A 68 -2.52 1.59 1.42
N LEU A 69 -2.73 2.10 0.20
CA LEU A 69 -3.18 3.49 -0.03
C LEU A 69 -4.48 3.81 0.72
N TYR A 70 -5.46 2.91 0.68
CA TYR A 70 -6.72 3.09 1.39
C TYR A 70 -6.55 3.22 2.91
N LEU A 71 -5.73 2.37 3.52
CA LEU A 71 -5.47 2.41 4.96
C LEU A 71 -4.65 3.64 5.36
N VAL A 72 -3.65 3.99 4.54
CA VAL A 72 -2.86 5.22 4.63
C VAL A 72 -3.78 6.45 4.64
N GLN A 73 -4.74 6.50 3.73
CA GLN A 73 -5.75 7.57 3.66
C GLN A 73 -6.65 7.56 4.89
N THR A 74 -7.10 6.39 5.35
CA THR A 74 -7.93 6.26 6.56
C THR A 74 -7.22 6.79 7.80
N CYS A 75 -5.91 6.52 7.94
CA CYS A 75 -5.10 7.10 9.01
C CYS A 75 -4.99 8.62 8.92
N LEU A 76 -4.87 9.16 7.71
CA LEU A 76 -4.79 10.62 7.50
C LEU A 76 -6.12 11.29 7.88
N THR A 77 -7.25 10.73 7.46
CA THR A 77 -8.57 11.20 7.87
C THR A 77 -8.75 11.11 9.39
N GLY A 78 -8.30 10.03 10.02
CA GLY A 78 -8.33 9.90 11.48
C GLY A 78 -7.50 10.98 12.19
N ASN A 79 -6.29 11.26 11.71
CA ASN A 79 -5.46 12.34 12.24
C ASN A 79 -6.15 13.71 12.08
N TYR A 80 -6.80 13.94 10.94
CA TYR A 80 -7.58 15.16 10.73
C TYR A 80 -8.75 15.27 11.71
N SER A 81 -9.47 14.18 11.97
CA SER A 81 -10.53 14.15 12.99
C SER A 81 -10.01 14.43 14.40
N LEU A 82 -8.79 13.98 14.75
CA LEU A 82 -8.16 14.34 16.03
C LEU A 82 -7.90 15.85 16.15
N LEU A 83 -7.41 16.48 15.08
CA LEU A 83 -7.16 17.92 15.06
C LEU A 83 -8.46 18.72 15.18
N GLN A 84 -9.52 18.29 14.48
CA GLN A 84 -10.85 18.91 14.61
C GLN A 84 -11.39 18.77 16.03
N LEU A 85 -11.29 17.56 16.61
CA LEU A 85 -11.73 17.29 17.97
C LEU A 85 -10.98 18.16 18.99
N GLN A 86 -9.68 18.41 18.78
CA GLN A 86 -8.88 19.29 19.61
C GLN A 86 -9.33 20.75 19.55
N GLN A 87 -9.84 21.21 18.41
CA GLN A 87 -10.33 22.58 18.21
C GLN A 87 -11.78 22.77 18.64
N ASP A 88 -12.54 21.70 18.83
CA ASP A 88 -13.92 21.80 19.31
C ASP A 88 -13.94 22.14 20.81
N GLU A 89 -14.48 23.33 21.13
CA GLU A 89 -14.65 23.87 22.47
C GLU A 89 -15.99 23.44 23.11
N ASN A 90 -16.92 22.88 22.32
CA ASN A 90 -18.27 22.52 22.79
C ASN A 90 -18.33 21.12 23.42
N ILE A 91 -17.27 20.32 23.27
CA ILE A 91 -17.21 18.94 23.76
C ILE A 91 -16.53 18.92 25.14
N GLU A 92 -17.17 18.25 26.09
CA GLU A 92 -16.65 18.08 27.44
C GLU A 92 -15.28 17.36 27.43
N GLN A 93 -14.35 17.80 28.27
CA GLN A 93 -12.95 17.32 28.25
C GLN A 93 -12.82 15.79 28.43
N THR A 94 -13.70 15.19 29.23
CA THR A 94 -13.75 13.73 29.45
C THR A 94 -14.14 13.00 28.16
N GLN A 95 -15.17 13.48 27.47
CA GLN A 95 -15.66 12.90 26.21
C GLN A 95 -14.65 13.10 25.07
N LYS A 96 -13.98 14.25 25.05
CA LYS A 96 -12.88 14.57 24.13
C LYS A 96 -11.71 13.61 24.27
N THR A 97 -11.35 13.24 25.50
CA THR A 97 -10.28 12.28 25.79
C THR A 97 -10.65 10.88 25.31
N GLU A 98 -11.85 10.41 25.65
CA GLU A 98 -12.33 9.08 25.24
C GLU A 98 -12.39 8.92 23.71
N LEU A 99 -12.92 9.93 23.02
CA LEU A 99 -13.03 9.91 21.56
C LEU A 99 -11.64 10.01 20.89
N SER A 100 -10.74 10.83 21.43
CA SER A 100 -9.34 10.88 20.99
C SER A 100 -8.68 9.51 21.08
N ASP A 101 -8.85 8.80 22.19
CA ASP A 101 -8.20 7.50 22.40
C ASP A 101 -8.76 6.42 21.46
N LYS A 102 -10.08 6.43 21.21
CA LYS A 102 -10.71 5.57 20.19
C LYS A 102 -10.14 5.82 18.80
N ILE A 103 -10.01 7.09 18.40
CA ILE A 103 -9.46 7.45 17.09
C ILE A 103 -7.98 7.05 16.99
N LYS A 104 -7.16 7.33 18.03
CA LYS A 104 -5.75 6.92 18.08
C LYS A 104 -5.58 5.41 17.97
N ALA A 105 -6.41 4.64 18.68
CA ALA A 105 -6.40 3.18 18.60
C ALA A 105 -6.72 2.69 17.16
N ALA A 106 -7.74 3.27 16.52
CA ALA A 106 -8.09 2.95 15.14
C ALA A 106 -6.97 3.31 14.15
N ILE A 107 -6.33 4.47 14.32
CA ILE A 107 -5.16 4.88 13.52
C ILE A 107 -4.01 3.89 13.71
N GLY A 108 -3.69 3.50 14.94
CA GLY A 108 -2.62 2.53 15.23
C GLY A 108 -2.85 1.19 14.54
N LEU A 109 -4.08 0.66 14.63
CA LEU A 109 -4.46 -0.60 13.96
C LEU A 109 -4.36 -0.49 12.44
N ASN A 110 -4.82 0.62 11.85
CA ASN A 110 -4.78 0.82 10.41
C ASN A 110 -3.36 1.08 9.90
N ALA A 111 -2.52 1.78 10.68
CA ALA A 111 -1.12 2.00 10.35
C ALA A 111 -0.33 0.69 10.32
N GLY A 112 -0.55 -0.20 11.30
CA GLY A 112 0.06 -1.53 11.30
C GLY A 112 -0.34 -2.36 10.08
N LYS A 113 -1.63 -2.34 9.71
CA LYS A 113 -2.13 -3.00 8.50
C LYS A 113 -1.55 -2.39 7.22
N ALA A 114 -1.50 -1.05 7.12
CA ALA A 114 -0.91 -0.36 5.97
C ALA A 114 0.53 -0.80 5.74
N HIS A 115 1.35 -0.79 6.80
CA HIS A 115 2.73 -1.26 6.73
C HIS A 115 2.82 -2.71 6.23
N PHE A 116 1.99 -3.61 6.77
CA PHE A 116 1.93 -5.01 6.31
C PHE A 116 1.62 -5.11 4.81
N PHE A 117 0.59 -4.40 4.32
CA PHE A 117 0.23 -4.43 2.91
C PHE A 117 1.32 -3.83 2.01
N GLY A 118 1.99 -2.77 2.43
CA GLY A 118 3.11 -2.19 1.68
C GLY A 118 4.30 -3.15 1.54
N VAL A 119 4.67 -3.85 2.61
CA VAL A 119 5.75 -4.86 2.56
C VAL A 119 5.37 -6.03 1.64
N TRP A 120 4.13 -6.52 1.74
CA TRP A 120 3.69 -7.65 0.92
C TRP A 120 3.47 -7.29 -0.55
N GLN A 121 3.06 -6.06 -0.86
CA GLN A 121 3.04 -5.55 -2.23
C GLN A 121 4.41 -5.74 -2.88
N PHE A 122 5.47 -5.26 -2.24
CA PHE A 122 6.84 -5.40 -2.78
C PHE A 122 7.27 -6.86 -2.89
N ARG A 123 7.05 -7.69 -1.86
CA ARG A 123 7.45 -9.10 -1.87
C ARG A 123 6.79 -9.88 -3.02
N LEU A 124 5.50 -9.67 -3.23
CA LEU A 124 4.77 -10.32 -4.32
C LEU A 124 5.23 -9.84 -5.70
N LEU A 125 5.59 -8.56 -5.86
CA LEU A 125 6.20 -8.07 -7.09
C LEU A 125 7.46 -8.88 -7.45
N ILE A 126 8.36 -9.04 -6.47
CA ILE A 126 9.63 -9.76 -6.65
C ILE A 126 9.39 -11.25 -6.89
N ILE A 127 8.48 -11.89 -6.14
CA ILE A 127 8.12 -13.29 -6.36
C ILE A 127 7.60 -13.50 -7.79
N GLY A 128 6.69 -12.64 -8.26
CA GLY A 128 6.19 -12.71 -9.64
C GLY A 128 7.30 -12.54 -10.68
N ALA A 129 8.25 -11.63 -10.45
CA ALA A 129 9.40 -11.45 -11.34
C ALA A 129 10.30 -12.69 -11.41
N ILE A 130 10.59 -13.33 -10.27
CA ILE A 130 11.38 -14.56 -10.22
C ILE A 130 10.66 -15.70 -10.94
N LEU A 131 9.35 -15.85 -10.72
CA LEU A 131 8.53 -16.87 -11.40
C LEU A 131 8.51 -16.66 -12.91
N PHE A 132 8.33 -15.42 -13.36
CA PHE A 132 8.35 -15.07 -14.78
C PHE A 132 9.71 -15.41 -15.44
N LEU A 133 10.82 -15.05 -14.79
CA LEU A 133 12.16 -15.36 -15.29
C LEU A 133 12.48 -16.86 -15.29
N SER A 134 11.98 -17.60 -14.30
CA SER A 134 12.19 -19.06 -14.23
C SER A 134 11.60 -19.79 -15.44
N LEU A 135 10.54 -19.24 -16.04
CA LEU A 135 9.97 -19.76 -17.28
C LEU A 135 10.76 -19.29 -18.52
N ALA A 136 11.21 -18.03 -18.55
CA ALA A 136 11.90 -17.46 -19.72
C ALA A 136 13.26 -18.11 -20.03
N CYS A 137 13.83 -18.89 -19.10
CA CYS A 137 15.08 -19.62 -19.26
C CYS A 137 14.91 -21.09 -19.73
N TYR A 138 13.68 -21.55 -19.97
CA TYR A 138 13.35 -22.86 -20.54
C TYR A 138 12.75 -22.71 -21.94
#